data_AF-A0A6A5XK78-F1
#
_entry.id   AF-A0A6A5XK78-F1
#
_cell.length_a   1.000
_cell.length_b   1.000
_cell.length_c   1.000
_cell.angle_alpha   90.00
_cell.angle_beta   90.00
_cell.angle_gamma   90.00
#
_symmetry.space_group_name_H-M   'P 1'
#
loop_
_entity.id
_entity.type
_entity.pdbx_description
1 polymer ?
#
loop_
_entity_poly.entity_id
_entity_poly.type
_entity_poly.pdbx_seq_one_letter_code
_entity_poly.pdbx_strand_id
1 'polypeptide(L)'
;MFIDTSLNTVPTVLANLYQSFHEAAVRCFEYNRNLSKVRPTHCRLLIKTVEGIVALACVMLQRRSRNKASQNVERLRSLITRKQIQWLAFRAFNAVFQRRQTQHRVLLAWLAQSLAAVRPPANTERCMLEDAITWHRTG
;
A
#
# COMPACT_ATOMS: atom_id res chain seq x y z
N MET A 1 2.05 14.40 -4.82
CA MET A 1 1.63 15.25 -3.68
C MET A 1 0.20 14.84 -3.34
N PHE A 2 -0.01 13.89 -2.42
CA PHE A 2 -1.22 13.04 -2.44
C PHE A 2 -1.87 12.69 -1.08
N ILE A 3 -1.29 13.13 0.05
CA ILE A 3 -1.79 12.80 1.41
C ILE A 3 -2.16 14.10 2.14
N ASP A 4 -2.99 14.94 1.53
CA ASP A 4 -3.56 16.10 2.24
C ASP A 4 -4.83 15.68 2.96
N THR A 5 -4.66 15.15 4.18
CA THR A 5 -5.76 14.66 5.02
C THR A 5 -6.61 15.77 5.63
N SER A 6 -6.27 17.04 5.44
CA SER A 6 -7.07 18.16 5.96
C SER A 6 -8.29 18.52 5.10
N LEU A 7 -8.35 18.05 3.85
CA LEU A 7 -9.42 18.38 2.91
C LEU A 7 -10.09 17.14 2.28
N ASN A 8 -9.60 15.93 2.54
CA ASN A 8 -10.05 14.71 1.88
C ASN A 8 -10.81 13.78 2.83
N THR A 9 -11.89 13.16 2.33
CA THR A 9 -12.65 12.13 3.06
C THR A 9 -11.82 10.85 3.21
N VAL A 10 -12.17 9.98 4.17
CA VAL A 10 -11.48 8.68 4.37
C VAL A 10 -11.37 7.86 3.07
N PRO A 11 -12.43 7.69 2.26
CA PRO A 11 -12.33 6.96 0.99
C PRO A 11 -11.28 7.55 0.04
N THR A 12 -11.25 8.88 -0.10
CA THR A 12 -10.27 9.56 -0.96
C THR A 12 -8.85 9.36 -0.44
N VAL A 13 -8.64 9.40 0.88
CA VAL A 13 -7.31 9.14 1.47
C VAL A 13 -6.87 7.70 1.23
N LEU A 14 -7.77 6.73 1.37
CA LEU A 14 -7.47 5.32 1.09
C LEU A 14 -7.14 5.08 -0.40
N ALA A 15 -7.89 5.70 -1.32
CA ALA A 15 -7.64 5.62 -2.76
C ALA A 15 -6.28 6.24 -3.13
N ASN A 16 -6.00 7.43 -2.61
CA ASN A 16 -4.72 8.12 -2.79
C ASN A 16 -3.53 7.32 -2.24
N LEU A 17 -3.73 6.65 -1.09
CA LEU A 17 -2.73 5.79 -0.48
C LEU A 17 -2.47 4.54 -1.31
N TYR A 18 -3.53 3.87 -1.78
CA TYR A 18 -3.41 2.74 -2.70
C TYR A 18 -2.65 3.13 -3.97
N GLN A 19 -3.03 4.24 -4.60
CA GLN A 19 -2.37 4.73 -5.82
C GLN A 19 -0.88 5.01 -5.58
N SER A 20 -0.54 5.65 -4.46
CA SER A 20 0.85 5.91 -4.09
C SER A 20 1.65 4.60 -3.93
N PHE A 21 1.05 3.57 -3.33
CA PHE A 21 1.68 2.24 -3.23
C PHE A 21 1.79 1.55 -4.59
N HIS A 22 0.79 1.69 -5.46
CA HIS A 22 0.82 1.12 -6.80
C HIS A 22 1.95 1.75 -7.63
N GLU A 23 2.09 3.07 -7.61
CA GLU A 23 3.20 3.77 -8.26
C GLU A 23 4.57 3.39 -7.67
N ALA A 24 4.65 3.20 -6.35
CA ALA A 24 5.86 2.69 -5.71
C ALA A 24 6.17 1.26 -6.16
N ALA A 25 5.16 0.39 -6.30
CA ALA A 25 5.31 -0.97 -6.78
C ALA A 25 5.75 -1.02 -8.25
N VAL A 26 5.18 -0.18 -9.13
CA VAL A 26 5.62 -0.04 -10.53
C VAL A 26 7.08 0.39 -10.60
N ARG A 27 7.48 1.42 -9.83
CA ARG A 27 8.88 1.87 -9.78
C ARG A 27 9.81 0.78 -9.24
N CYS A 28 9.40 0.07 -8.20
CA CYS A 28 10.16 -1.04 -7.63
C CYS A 28 10.35 -2.17 -8.65
N PHE A 29 9.30 -2.51 -9.40
CA PHE A 29 9.35 -3.50 -10.47
C PHE A 29 10.31 -3.09 -11.58
N GLU A 30 10.18 -1.88 -12.13
CA GLU A 30 11.04 -1.39 -13.20
C GLU A 30 12.51 -1.27 -12.77
N TYR A 31 12.75 -0.82 -11.53
CA TYR A 31 14.10 -0.80 -10.96
C TYR A 31 14.67 -2.20 -10.87
N ASN A 32 13.91 -3.16 -10.33
CA ASN A 32 14.33 -4.54 -10.21
C ASN A 32 14.60 -5.19 -11.58
N ARG A 33 13.79 -4.88 -12.59
CA ARG A 33 13.92 -5.37 -13.97
C ARG A 33 15.19 -4.86 -14.65
N ASN A 34 15.58 -3.60 -14.38
CA ASN A 34 16.80 -3.05 -14.95
C ASN A 34 18.04 -3.49 -14.16
N LEU A 35 17.92 -3.61 -12.83
CA LEU A 35 18.99 -4.10 -11.99
C LEU A 35 19.31 -5.57 -12.28
N SER A 36 18.31 -6.42 -12.53
CA SER A 36 18.50 -7.84 -12.85
C SER A 36 19.34 -8.11 -14.10
N LYS A 37 19.44 -7.13 -15.01
CA LYS A 37 20.32 -7.18 -16.19
C LYS A 37 21.80 -7.09 -15.83
N VAL A 38 22.11 -6.43 -14.70
CA VAL A 38 23.49 -6.16 -14.25
C VAL A 38 23.86 -7.06 -13.07
N ARG A 39 22.89 -7.36 -12.19
CA ARG A 39 23.08 -8.20 -11.01
C ARG A 39 21.80 -8.95 -10.67
N PRO A 40 21.86 -10.28 -10.40
CA PRO A 40 20.70 -11.03 -9.94
C PRO A 40 20.07 -10.39 -8.69
N THR A 41 18.79 -10.06 -8.78
CA THR A 41 18.04 -9.47 -7.67
C THR A 41 17.43 -10.56 -6.80
N HIS A 42 17.75 -10.53 -5.51
CA HIS A 42 17.22 -11.51 -4.56
C HIS A 42 15.82 -11.10 -4.10
N CYS A 43 14.86 -12.03 -4.15
CA CYS A 43 13.49 -11.81 -3.68
C CYS A 43 13.42 -11.31 -2.22
N ARG A 44 14.40 -11.67 -1.38
CA ARG A 44 14.51 -11.16 0.00
C ARG A 44 14.71 -9.65 0.08
N LEU A 45 15.45 -9.06 -0.86
CA LEU A 45 15.64 -7.61 -0.92
C LEU A 45 14.32 -6.91 -1.28
N LEU A 46 13.57 -7.47 -2.24
CA LEU A 46 12.25 -6.95 -2.60
C LEU A 46 11.29 -6.98 -1.42
N ILE A 47 11.23 -8.09 -0.67
CA ILE A 47 10.39 -8.20 0.53
C ILE A 47 10.75 -7.10 1.55
N LYS A 48 12.04 -6.94 1.87
CA LYS A 48 12.50 -5.87 2.78
C LYS A 48 12.14 -4.46 2.27
N THR A 49 12.21 -4.24 0.95
CA THR A 49 11.79 -2.97 0.35
C THR A 49 10.30 -2.73 0.54
N VAL A 50 9.45 -3.74 0.32
CA VAL A 50 7.99 -3.62 0.57
C VAL A 50 7.73 -3.31 2.04
N GLU A 51 8.35 -4.04 2.97
CA GLU A 51 8.21 -3.79 4.41
C GLU A 51 8.64 -2.37 4.79
N GLY A 52 9.77 -1.89 4.24
CA GLY A 52 10.28 -0.54 4.46
C GLY A 52 9.33 0.55 3.94
N ILE A 53 8.76 0.36 2.74
CA ILE A 53 7.77 1.30 2.17
C ILE A 53 6.52 1.37 3.03
N VAL A 54 6.02 0.22 3.51
CA VAL A 54 4.87 0.14 4.41
C VAL A 54 5.16 0.82 5.75
N ALA A 55 6.31 0.54 6.35
CA ALA A 55 6.72 1.15 7.61
C ALA A 55 6.84 2.68 7.49
N LEU A 56 7.45 3.16 6.40
CA LEU A 56 7.57 4.58 6.10
C LEU A 56 6.19 5.23 5.96
N ALA A 57 5.27 4.62 5.21
CA ALA A 57 3.91 5.13 5.04
C ALA A 57 3.16 5.22 6.38
N CYS A 58 3.31 4.22 7.26
CA CYS A 58 2.75 4.25 8.61
C CYS A 58 3.30 5.43 9.43
N VAL A 59 4.61 5.64 9.42
CA VAL A 59 5.26 6.74 10.14
C VAL A 59 4.83 8.09 9.56
N MET A 60 4.76 8.22 8.23
CA MET A 60 4.33 9.46 7.57
C MET A 60 2.89 9.83 7.93
N LEU A 61 1.98 8.86 7.94
CA LEU A 61 0.58 9.09 8.32
C LEU A 61 0.45 9.47 9.80
N GLN A 62 1.21 8.81 10.68
CA GLN A 62 1.27 9.12 12.11
C GLN A 62 1.85 10.53 12.38
N ARG A 63 2.94 10.90 11.71
CA ARG A 63 3.57 12.23 11.85
C ARG A 63 2.63 13.35 11.37
N ARG A 64 1.92 13.16 10.26
CA ARG A 64 0.94 14.13 9.76
C ARG A 64 -0.24 14.34 10.72
N SER A 65 -0.65 13.29 11.44
CA SER A 65 -1.68 13.41 12.48
C SER A 65 -1.23 14.31 13.63
N ARG A 66 0.02 14.17 14.11
CA ARG A 66 0.54 14.99 15.22
C ARG A 66 0.68 16.47 14.85
N ASN A 67 0.97 16.77 13.59
CA ASN A 67 1.21 18.14 13.12
C ASN A 67 -0.07 18.91 12.76
N LYS A 68 -1.22 18.23 12.64
CA LYS A 68 -2.52 18.85 12.33
C LYS A 68 -3.50 18.53 13.45
N ALA A 69 -3.51 19.35 14.51
CA ALA A 69 -4.40 19.24 15.67
C ALA A 69 -5.86 19.63 15.37
N SER A 70 -6.38 19.36 14.16
CA SER A 70 -7.80 19.54 13.86
C SER A 70 -8.57 18.25 14.16
N GLN A 71 -9.75 18.37 14.77
CA GLN A 71 -10.59 17.22 15.17
C GLN A 71 -10.85 16.22 14.03
N ASN A 72 -10.86 16.68 12.77
CA ASN A 72 -11.02 15.83 11.59
C ASN A 72 -9.84 14.87 11.37
N VAL A 73 -8.60 15.28 11.70
CA VAL A 73 -7.39 14.46 11.48
C VAL A 73 -7.25 13.38 12.56
N GLU A 74 -7.64 13.68 13.80
CA GLU A 74 -7.66 12.68 14.88
C GLU A 74 -8.77 11.64 14.65
N ARG A 75 -9.92 12.05 14.12
CA ARG A 75 -10.99 11.13 13.67
C ARG A 75 -10.55 10.30 12.46
N LEU A 76 -9.71 10.85 11.57
CA LEU A 76 -9.12 10.08 10.47
C LEU A 76 -8.14 9.02 10.98
N ARG A 77 -7.40 9.31 12.06
CA ARG A 77 -6.45 8.41 12.70
C ARG A 77 -7.13 7.24 13.42
N SER A 78 -8.31 7.44 14.01
CA SER A 78 -9.09 6.32 14.56
C SER A 78 -9.66 5.41 13.47
N LEU A 79 -9.87 5.94 12.27
CA LEU A 79 -10.47 5.22 11.14
C LEU A 79 -9.43 4.45 10.30
N ILE A 80 -8.23 5.02 10.08
CA ILE A 80 -7.19 4.38 9.25
C ILE A 80 -6.19 3.60 10.10
N THR A 81 -6.37 2.28 10.17
CA THR A 81 -5.50 1.41 10.97
C THR A 81 -4.24 0.99 10.22
N ARG A 82 -3.17 0.63 10.96
CA ARG A 82 -1.94 0.06 10.37
C ARG A 82 -2.23 -1.16 9.49
N LYS A 83 -3.23 -1.97 9.88
CA LYS A 83 -3.68 -3.13 9.11
C LYS A 83 -4.25 -2.71 7.75
N GLN A 84 -5.08 -1.68 7.68
CA GLN A 84 -5.60 -1.17 6.40
C GLN A 84 -4.48 -0.67 5.48
N ILE A 85 -3.50 0.06 6.03
CA ILE A 85 -2.33 0.54 5.27
C ILE A 85 -1.54 -0.64 4.69
N GLN A 86 -1.24 -1.64 5.52
CA GLN A 86 -0.57 -2.88 5.13
C GLN A 86 -1.35 -3.62 4.04
N TRP A 87 -2.66 -3.76 4.21
CA TRP A 87 -3.52 -4.45 3.25
C TRP A 87 -3.52 -3.75 1.89
N LEU A 88 -3.69 -2.42 1.85
CA LEU A 88 -3.63 -1.63 0.61
C LEU A 88 -2.27 -1.75 -0.08
N ALA A 89 -1.19 -1.66 0.69
CA ALA A 89 0.16 -1.81 0.14
C ALA A 89 0.36 -3.20 -0.47
N PHE A 90 0.05 -4.27 0.27
CA PHE A 90 0.22 -5.62 -0.23
C PHE A 90 -0.66 -5.90 -1.45
N ARG A 91 -1.88 -5.36 -1.50
CA ARG A 91 -2.74 -5.44 -2.69
C ARG A 91 -2.13 -4.73 -3.89
N ALA A 92 -1.61 -3.52 -3.71
CA ALA A 92 -0.99 -2.74 -4.78
C ALA A 92 0.26 -3.45 -5.34
N PHE A 93 1.14 -3.95 -4.45
CA PHE A 93 2.31 -4.72 -4.84
C PHE A 93 1.92 -6.04 -5.52
N ASN A 94 0.92 -6.76 -5.00
CA ASN A 94 0.45 -7.97 -5.66
C ASN A 94 -0.08 -7.69 -7.08
N ALA A 95 -0.87 -6.63 -7.26
CA ALA A 95 -1.43 -6.26 -8.57
C ALA A 95 -0.35 -5.98 -9.64
N VAL A 96 0.78 -5.38 -9.26
CA VAL A 96 1.90 -5.10 -10.17
C VAL A 96 2.71 -6.37 -10.45
N PHE A 97 3.13 -7.09 -9.41
CA PHE A 97 4.05 -8.22 -9.55
C PHE A 97 3.39 -9.49 -10.08
N GLN A 98 2.06 -9.65 -9.92
CA GLN A 98 1.32 -10.81 -10.42
C GLN A 98 1.33 -10.90 -11.96
N ARG A 99 1.44 -9.77 -12.67
CA ARG A 99 1.52 -9.73 -14.15
C ARG A 99 2.73 -10.49 -14.71
N ARG A 100 3.75 -10.78 -13.89
CA ARG A 100 4.98 -11.52 -14.25
C ARG A 100 5.32 -12.56 -13.18
N GLN A 101 4.33 -13.34 -12.75
CA GLN A 101 4.41 -14.28 -11.61
C GLN A 101 5.59 -15.25 -11.65
N THR A 102 6.04 -15.69 -12.83
CA THR A 102 7.08 -16.73 -12.97
C THR A 102 8.43 -16.32 -12.38
N GLN A 103 8.77 -15.02 -12.38
CA GLN A 103 10.04 -14.50 -11.85
C GLN A 103 9.96 -14.06 -10.38
N HIS A 104 8.75 -13.97 -9.81
CA HIS A 104 8.52 -13.37 -8.49
C HIS A 104 7.71 -14.28 -7.55
N ARG A 105 7.73 -15.60 -7.77
CA ARG A 105 6.94 -16.58 -7.01
C ARG A 105 7.12 -16.46 -5.49
N VAL A 106 8.34 -16.28 -5.02
CA VAL A 106 8.65 -16.13 -3.58
C VAL A 106 8.02 -14.86 -3.00
N LEU A 107 8.13 -13.74 -3.72
CA LEU A 107 7.51 -12.47 -3.31
C LEU A 107 5.99 -12.58 -3.29
N LEU A 108 5.39 -13.19 -4.32
CA LEU A 108 3.94 -13.35 -4.42
C LEU A 108 3.38 -14.30 -3.37
N ALA A 109 4.09 -15.38 -3.05
CA ALA A 109 3.73 -16.27 -1.94
C ALA A 109 3.76 -15.53 -0.60
N TRP A 110 4.81 -14.72 -0.37
CA TRP A 110 4.90 -13.90 0.83
C TRP A 110 3.79 -12.82 0.89
N LEU A 111 3.47 -12.17 -0.23
CA LEU A 111 2.38 -11.19 -0.32
C LEU A 111 1.03 -11.84 -0.03
N ALA A 112 0.78 -13.05 -0.55
CA ALA A 112 -0.46 -13.79 -0.29
C ALA A 112 -0.61 -14.14 1.20
N GLN A 113 0.47 -14.62 1.84
CA GLN A 113 0.48 -14.91 3.28
C GLN A 113 0.27 -13.62 4.10
N SER A 114 0.93 -12.53 3.71
CA SER A 114 0.81 -11.24 4.39
C SER A 114 -0.60 -10.64 4.26
N LEU A 115 -1.25 -10.80 3.09
CA LEU A 115 -2.64 -10.42 2.88
C LEU A 115 -3.61 -11.24 3.74
N ALA A 116 -3.34 -12.54 3.91
CA ALA A 116 -4.13 -13.38 4.80
C ALA A 116 -3.99 -12.96 6.27
N ALA A 117 -2.77 -12.64 6.71
CA ALA A 117 -2.49 -12.21 8.09
C ALA A 117 -3.09 -10.84 8.42
N VAL A 118 -3.20 -9.96 7.44
CA VAL A 118 -3.69 -8.58 7.62
C VAL A 118 -5.12 -8.40 7.10
N ARG A 119 -5.84 -9.50 6.85
CA ARG A 119 -7.21 -9.46 6.37
C ARG A 119 -8.11 -8.68 7.35
N PRO A 120 -8.81 -7.61 6.91
CA PRO A 120 -9.75 -6.88 7.76
C PRO A 120 -10.86 -7.82 8.22
N PRO A 121 -11.28 -7.83 9.49
CA PRO A 121 -12.28 -8.76 10.00
C PRO A 121 -13.70 -8.42 9.53
N ALA A 122 -14.05 -7.13 9.43
CA ALA A 122 -15.38 -6.68 9.07
C ALA A 122 -15.60 -6.61 7.55
N ASN A 123 -16.75 -7.09 7.07
CA ASN A 123 -17.09 -7.04 5.65
C ASN A 123 -17.22 -5.61 5.13
N THR A 124 -17.79 -4.69 5.91
CA THR A 124 -17.91 -3.27 5.55
C THR A 124 -16.54 -2.60 5.37
N GLU A 125 -15.60 -2.90 6.27
CA GLU A 125 -14.23 -2.40 6.17
C GLU A 125 -13.51 -2.93 4.92
N ARG A 126 -13.75 -4.19 4.55
CA ARG A 126 -13.24 -4.74 3.29
C ARG A 126 -13.85 -4.04 2.08
N CYS A 127 -15.17 -3.85 2.04
CA CYS A 127 -15.82 -3.16 0.92
C CYS A 127 -15.22 -1.77 0.72
N MET A 128 -15.05 -0.99 1.79
CA MET A 128 -14.41 0.34 1.70
C MET A 128 -12.99 0.30 1.12
N LEU A 129 -12.18 -0.71 1.47
CA LEU A 129 -10.83 -0.85 0.94
C LEU A 129 -10.81 -1.35 -0.51
N GLU A 130 -11.75 -2.21 -0.89
CA GLU A 130 -11.92 -2.64 -2.29
C GLU A 130 -12.41 -1.48 -3.16
N ASP A 131 -13.33 -0.66 -2.67
CA ASP A 131 -13.83 0.54 -3.36
C ASP A 131 -12.69 1.55 -3.59
N ALA A 132 -11.79 1.70 -2.62
CA ALA A 132 -10.60 2.54 -2.75
C ALA A 132 -9.66 2.06 -3.87
N ILE A 133 -9.66 0.76 -4.20
CA ILE A 133 -8.89 0.20 -5.32
C ILE A 133 -9.56 0.49 -6.66
N THR A 134 -10.89 0.50 -6.71
CA THR A 134 -11.67 0.68 -7.95
C THR A 134 -11.94 2.13 -8.32
N TRP A 135 -11.83 3.05 -7.36
CA TRP A 135 -12.23 4.46 -7.46
C TRP A 135 -11.71 5.24 -8.69
N HIS A 136 -10.56 4.86 -9.25
CA HIS A 136 -9.96 5.54 -10.42
C HIS A 136 -10.15 4.83 -11.77
N ARG A 137 -11.03 3.83 -11.88
CA ARG A 137 -11.36 3.21 -13.17
C ARG A 137 -12.48 3.94 -13.94
N THR A 138 -13.07 4.99 -13.36
CA THR A 138 -14.26 5.70 -13.86
C THR A 138 -14.14 7.23 -13.87
N GLY A 139 -12.92 7.78 -13.74
CA GLY A 139 -12.67 9.23 -13.78
C GLY A 139 -11.98 9.66 -15.06
#